data_AF-A0A6V7K3T4-F1
#
_entry.id   AF-A0A6V7K3T4-F1
#
_cell.length_a   1.000
_cell.length_b   1.000
_cell.length_c   1.000
_cell.angle_alpha   90.00
_cell.angle_beta   90.00
_cell.angle_gamma   90.00
#
_symmetry.space_group_name_H-M   'P 1'
#
loop_
_entity.id
_entity.type
_entity.pdbx_description
1 polymer ?
#
loop_
_entity_poly.entity_id
_entity_poly.type
_entity_poly.pdbx_seq_one_letter_code
_entity_poly.pdbx_strand_id
1 'polypeptide(L)'
;MSPEEKRQYYKAAVTTLDQVMTWPEYFQNNKDNFTRIIGKDGEEVSTELANKISMWQGDITSLEIDAIVNAANSSLLGGGG
;
A
#
# COMPACT_ATOMS: atom_id res chain seq x y z
N MET A 1 -11.63 17.42 -12.18
CA MET A 1 -10.42 17.97 -11.56
C MET A 1 -9.30 16.97 -11.79
N SER A 2 -8.23 17.39 -12.47
CA SER A 2 -7.05 16.56 -12.71
C SER A 2 -6.31 16.29 -11.39
N PRO A 3 -5.44 15.25 -11.31
CA PRO A 3 -4.58 15.04 -10.14
C PRO A 3 -3.77 16.28 -9.76
N GLU A 4 -3.25 17.01 -10.74
CA GLU A 4 -2.46 18.24 -10.53
C GLU A 4 -3.28 19.36 -9.90
N GLU A 5 -4.53 19.53 -10.35
CA GLU A 5 -5.47 20.50 -9.76
C GLU A 5 -5.84 20.09 -8.33
N LYS A 6 -6.05 18.80 -8.06
CA LYS A 6 -6.38 18.29 -6.71
C LYS A 6 -5.27 18.55 -5.69
N ARG A 7 -4.00 18.43 -6.10
CA ARG A 7 -2.83 18.63 -5.24
C ARG A 7 -2.75 20.03 -4.62
N GLN A 8 -3.37 21.03 -5.24
CA GLN A 8 -3.47 22.39 -4.68
C GLN A 8 -4.28 22.44 -3.38
N TYR A 9 -5.14 21.45 -3.13
CA TYR A 9 -6.00 21.36 -1.96
C TYR A 9 -5.47 20.42 -0.87
N TYR A 10 -4.39 19.69 -1.13
CA TYR A 10 -3.79 18.78 -0.15
C TYR A 10 -3.02 19.56 0.90
N LYS A 11 -3.12 19.11 2.15
CA LYS A 11 -2.48 19.77 3.31
C LYS A 11 -1.05 19.28 3.57
N ALA A 12 -0.64 18.20 2.92
CA ALA A 12 0.63 17.54 3.14
C ALA A 12 1.22 17.03 1.81
N ALA A 13 2.49 16.64 1.85
CA ALA A 13 3.12 15.92 0.76
C ALA A 13 2.39 14.58 0.52
N VAL A 14 2.33 14.16 -0.73
CA VAL A 14 1.67 12.91 -1.13
C VAL A 14 2.67 11.90 -1.66
N THR A 15 2.32 10.63 -1.50
CA THR A 15 2.98 9.49 -2.10
C THR A 15 2.12 9.01 -3.27
N THR A 16 2.67 9.06 -4.48
CA THR A 16 1.96 8.66 -5.70
C THR A 16 2.05 7.14 -5.91
N LEU A 17 1.13 6.58 -6.69
CA LEU A 17 1.05 5.13 -6.91
C LEU A 17 2.34 4.55 -7.51
N ASP A 18 3.05 5.30 -8.36
CA ASP A 18 4.32 4.88 -8.95
C ASP A 18 5.48 4.74 -7.94
N GLN A 19 5.33 5.35 -6.75
CA GLN A 19 6.30 5.22 -5.66
C GLN A 19 6.03 4.00 -4.77
N VAL A 20 4.90 3.31 -4.97
CA VAL A 20 4.52 2.13 -4.20
C VAL A 20 4.90 0.87 -4.98
N MET A 21 5.82 0.08 -4.41
CA MET A 21 6.27 -1.16 -5.03
C MET A 21 5.17 -2.22 -5.04
N THR A 22 5.10 -3.00 -6.12
CA THR A 22 4.29 -4.22 -6.19
C THR A 22 4.85 -5.32 -5.29
N TRP A 23 4.05 -6.35 -5.03
CA TRP A 23 4.45 -7.49 -4.22
C TRP A 23 5.70 -8.21 -4.76
N PRO A 24 5.82 -8.52 -6.07
CA PRO A 24 7.04 -9.11 -6.60
C PRO A 24 8.29 -8.26 -6.34
N GLU A 25 8.21 -6.95 -6.56
CA GLU A 25 9.32 -6.03 -6.32
C GLU A 25 9.69 -6.00 -4.84
N TYR A 26 8.68 -5.89 -3.96
CA TYR A 26 8.89 -5.88 -2.52
C TYR A 26 9.54 -7.18 -2.04
N PHE A 27 9.04 -8.32 -2.51
CA PHE A 27 9.56 -9.63 -2.16
C PHE A 27 11.01 -9.80 -2.60
N GLN A 28 11.37 -9.41 -3.83
CA GLN A 28 12.76 -9.50 -4.28
C GLN A 28 13.69 -8.62 -3.46
N ASN A 29 13.28 -7.39 -3.11
CA ASN A 29 14.08 -6.49 -2.28
C ASN A 29 14.26 -6.99 -0.83
N ASN A 30 13.39 -7.89 -0.37
CA ASN A 30 13.38 -8.41 1.01
C ASN A 30 13.60 -9.92 1.07
N LYS A 31 14.10 -10.54 0.00
CA LYS A 31 14.17 -12.00 -0.18
C LYS A 31 14.90 -12.72 0.95
N ASP A 32 15.96 -12.11 1.49
CA ASP A 32 16.75 -12.67 2.60
C ASP A 32 15.95 -12.75 3.91
N ASN A 33 14.96 -11.87 4.10
CA ASN A 33 14.06 -11.90 5.25
C ASN A 33 13.00 -13.00 5.11
N PHE A 34 12.49 -13.22 3.89
CA PHE A 34 11.43 -14.21 3.64
C PHE A 34 11.93 -15.65 3.55
N THR A 35 13.11 -15.88 2.99
CA THR A 35 13.71 -17.23 2.88
C THR A 35 14.01 -17.88 4.24
N ARG A 36 14.09 -17.09 5.32
CA ARG A 36 14.24 -17.59 6.70
C ARG A 36 12.91 -18.00 7.36
N ILE A 37 11.78 -17.52 6.84
CA ILE A 37 10.45 -17.66 7.46
C ILE A 37 9.60 -18.70 6.73
N ILE A 38 9.73 -18.80 5.41
CA ILE A 38 8.93 -19.71 4.59
C ILE A 38 9.71 -21.02 4.39
N GLY A 39 9.22 -22.11 4.99
CA GLY A 39 9.66 -23.47 4.68
C GLY A 39 9.46 -23.78 3.19
N LYS A 40 10.11 -24.82 2.66
CA LYS A 40 10.14 -25.16 1.22
C LYS A 40 8.78 -25.38 0.54
N ASP A 41 7.68 -25.36 1.29
CA ASP A 41 6.32 -25.58 0.81
C ASP A 41 5.65 -24.21 0.54
N GLY A 42 5.96 -23.61 -0.60
CA GLY A 42 5.26 -22.42 -1.10
C GLY A 42 4.15 -22.80 -2.07
N GLU A 43 2.96 -22.27 -1.89
CA GLU A 43 1.90 -22.34 -2.91
C GLU A 43 2.29 -21.48 -4.13
N GLU A 44 1.92 -21.92 -5.34
CA GLU A 44 2.10 -21.10 -6.54
C GLU A 44 1.25 -19.84 -6.45
N VAL A 45 1.92 -18.69 -6.41
CA VAL A 45 1.26 -17.38 -6.43
C VAL A 45 1.02 -16.97 -7.89
N SER A 46 -0.22 -16.61 -8.22
CA SER A 46 -0.54 -16.02 -9.52
C SER A 46 0.24 -14.71 -9.73
N THR A 47 1.07 -14.68 -10.78
CA THR A 47 1.83 -13.48 -11.18
C THR A 47 0.91 -12.29 -11.46
N GLU A 48 -0.27 -12.54 -12.04
CA GLU A 48 -1.24 -11.48 -12.32
C GLU A 48 -1.76 -10.83 -11.03
N LEU A 49 -2.06 -11.64 -10.01
CA LEU A 49 -2.51 -11.15 -8.72
C LEU A 49 -1.38 -10.44 -7.97
N ALA A 50 -0.17 -11.00 -8.00
CA ALA A 50 0.99 -10.43 -7.34
C ALA A 50 1.30 -9.01 -7.84
N ASN A 51 1.18 -8.75 -9.15
CA ASN A 51 1.40 -7.42 -9.72
C ASN A 51 0.32 -6.37 -9.34
N LYS A 52 -0.80 -6.81 -8.76
CA LYS A 52 -1.91 -5.92 -8.34
C LYS A 52 -1.93 -5.68 -6.82
N ILE A 53 -1.02 -6.31 -6.08
CA ILE A 53 -0.92 -6.20 -4.63
C ILE A 53 0.38 -5.50 -4.29
N SER A 54 0.38 -4.67 -3.26
CA SER A 54 1.56 -4.01 -2.71
C SER A 54 1.59 -4.18 -1.21
N MET A 55 2.78 -4.43 -0.65
CA MET A 55 3.03 -4.26 0.78
C MET A 55 3.78 -2.94 0.97
N TRP A 56 3.20 -2.05 1.77
CA TRP A 56 3.69 -0.69 1.94
C TRP A 56 3.59 -0.26 3.40
N GLN A 57 4.58 0.48 3.87
CA GLN A 57 4.63 1.02 5.23
C GLN A 57 4.81 2.53 5.17
N GLY A 58 3.88 3.26 5.79
CA GLY A 58 3.88 4.72 5.85
C GLY A 58 2.56 5.23 6.44
N ASP A 59 2.34 6.55 6.35
CA ASP A 59 1.07 7.18 6.75
C ASP A 59 0.04 7.02 5.62
N ILE A 60 -1.00 6.21 5.84
CA ILE A 60 -2.02 5.94 4.81
C ILE A 60 -2.73 7.20 4.30
N THR A 61 -2.73 8.30 5.08
CA THR A 61 -3.35 9.56 4.69
C THR A 61 -2.58 10.32 3.61
N SER A 62 -1.32 9.96 3.34
CA SER A 62 -0.50 10.58 2.30
C SER A 62 -0.61 9.89 0.94
N LEU A 63 -1.29 8.74 0.82
CA LEU A 63 -1.40 8.00 -0.44
C LEU A 63 -2.34 8.70 -1.42
N GLU A 64 -1.84 9.06 -2.59
CA GLU A 64 -2.63 9.57 -3.71
C GLU A 64 -3.19 8.39 -4.52
N ILE A 65 -4.28 7.81 -4.02
CA ILE A 65 -5.00 6.69 -4.63
C ILE A 65 -6.52 6.95 -4.63
N ASP A 66 -7.27 6.11 -5.34
CA ASP A 66 -8.72 6.31 -5.50
C ASP A 66 -9.51 6.20 -4.19
N ALA A 67 -9.08 5.32 -3.29
CA ALA A 67 -9.71 5.12 -2.00
C ALA A 67 -8.73 4.60 -0.95
N ILE A 68 -8.86 5.11 0.27
CA ILE A 68 -8.27 4.53 1.48
C ILE A 68 -9.39 3.98 2.37
N VAL A 69 -9.09 2.95 3.14
CA VAL A 69 -10.03 2.37 4.09
C VAL A 69 -9.69 2.89 5.48
N ASN A 70 -10.70 3.41 6.19
CA ASN A 70 -10.57 3.82 7.58
C ASN A 70 -10.97 2.68 8.52
N ALA A 71 -10.16 2.42 9.55
CA ALA A 71 -10.53 1.54 10.66
C ALA A 71 -11.43 2.29 11.67
N ALA A 72 -12.66 2.59 11.25
CA ALA A 72 -13.59 3.40 12.02
C ALA A 72 -14.30 2.60 13.13
N ASN A 73 -14.74 3.30 14.19
CA ASN A 73 -15.72 2.75 15.13
C ASN A 73 -17.15 2.84 14.56
N SER A 74 -18.10 2.16 15.21
CA SER A 74 -19.49 2.05 14.75
C SER A 74 -20.27 3.38 14.65
N SER A 75 -19.83 4.43 15.35
CA SER A 75 -20.49 5.74 15.31
C SER A 75 -20.04 6.61 14.13
N LEU A 76 -18.90 6.30 13.50
CA LEU A 76 -18.26 7.11 12.45
C LEU A 76 -17.88 8.54 12.87
N LEU A 77 -17.93 8.89 14.16
CA LEU A 77 -17.61 10.23 14.67
C LEU A 77 -16.11 10.44 14.99
N GLY A 78 -15.24 9.60 14.41
CA GLY A 78 -13.81 9.60 14.72
C GLY A 78 -13.50 8.97 16.07
N GLY A 79 -12.23 9.03 16.46
CA GLY A 79 -11.68 8.41 17.66
C GLY A 79 -10.17 8.64 17.71
N GLY A 80 -9.45 7.89 18.57
CA GLY A 80 -7.99 7.82 18.54
C GLY A 80 -7.49 6.65 17.69
N GLY A 81 -6.30 6.81 17.12
CA GLY A 81 -5.64 5.90 16.18
C GLY A 81 -4.61 6.64 15.36
#